data_AF-A0A4S4A037-F1
#
_entry.id   AF-A0A4S4A037-F1
#
_cell.length_a   1.000
_cell.length_b   1.000
_cell.length_c   1.000
_cell.angle_alpha   90.00
_cell.angle_beta   90.00
_cell.angle_gamma   90.00
#
_symmetry.space_group_name_H-M   'P 1'
#
loop_
_entity.id
_entity.type
_entity.pdbx_description
1 polymer ?
#
loop_
_entity_poly.entity_id
_entity_poly.type
_entity_poly.pdbx_seq_one_letter_code
_entity_poly.pdbx_strand_id
1 'polypeptide(L)'
;MEKLKRRWGVSSNFQLVIIFTVFAITGSTASYLSKPLVEWLGITKDNLTPWLYWPLRIVIILPVYKVLLVIIGTIFGQFTFFWNFVKKMLRHMGLGFLFKKKE
;
A
#
# COMPACT_ATOMS: atom_id res chain seq x y z
N MET A 1 -5.06 0.44 23.49
CA MET A 1 -5.56 1.26 22.37
C MET A 1 -4.99 2.69 22.35
N GLU A 2 -4.84 3.35 23.49
CA GLU A 2 -4.30 4.72 23.63
C GLU A 2 -2.94 4.98 22.93
N LYS A 3 -1.95 4.09 23.13
CA LYS A 3 -0.61 4.22 22.50
C LYS A 3 -0.65 4.14 20.97
N LEU A 4 -1.51 3.29 20.40
CA LEU A 4 -1.64 3.11 18.96
C LEU A 4 -2.29 4.34 18.31
N LYS A 5 -3.37 4.84 18.93
CA LYS A 5 -4.07 6.07 18.54
C LYS A 5 -3.10 7.27 18.49
N ARG A 6 -2.28 7.47 19.52
CA ARG A 6 -1.23 8.52 19.53
C ARG A 6 -0.18 8.35 18.44
N ARG A 7 0.31 7.12 18.21
CA ARG A 7 1.37 6.86 17.21
C ARG A 7 0.88 7.08 15.77
N TRP A 8 -0.40 6.85 15.51
CA TRP A 8 -1.00 6.91 14.18
C TRP A 8 -1.81 8.19 13.95
N GLY A 9 -2.01 9.02 14.97
CA GLY A 9 -2.79 10.25 14.89
C GLY A 9 -4.29 10.01 14.73
N VAL A 10 -4.80 8.90 15.26
CA VAL A 10 -6.20 8.47 15.14
C VAL A 10 -6.96 8.84 16.42
N SER A 11 -8.06 9.59 16.30
CA SER A 11 -8.80 10.10 17.46
C SER A 11 -9.81 9.10 18.02
N SER A 12 -10.42 8.27 17.16
CA SER A 12 -11.53 7.37 17.51
C SER A 12 -11.20 5.90 17.29
N ASN A 13 -11.73 5.04 18.16
CA ASN A 13 -11.67 3.58 17.98
C ASN A 13 -12.41 3.14 16.70
N PHE A 14 -13.47 3.86 16.32
CA PHE A 14 -14.21 3.57 15.08
C PHE A 14 -13.36 3.80 13.83
N GLN A 15 -12.52 4.83 13.84
CA GLN A 15 -11.57 5.10 12.76
C GLN A 15 -10.54 3.97 12.64
N LEU A 16 -10.09 3.36 13.74
CA LEU A 16 -9.21 2.19 13.69
C LEU A 16 -9.88 0.98 13.03
N VAL A 17 -11.16 0.72 13.34
CA VAL A 17 -11.92 -0.37 12.70
C VAL A 17 -11.98 -0.16 11.19
N ILE A 18 -12.32 1.05 10.74
CA ILE A 18 -12.33 1.40 9.30
C ILE A 18 -10.95 1.16 8.69
N ILE A 19 -9.89 1.64 9.34
CA ILE A 19 -8.52 1.49 8.85
C ILE A 19 -8.16 0.01 8.69
N PHE A 20 -8.46 -0.83 9.67
CA PHE A 20 -8.21 -2.27 9.59
C PHE A 20 -9.03 -2.95 8.50
N THR A 21 -10.30 -2.58 8.34
CA THR A 21 -11.15 -3.07 7.24
C THR A 21 -10.56 -2.70 5.87
N VAL A 22 -10.15 -1.44 5.68
CA VAL A 22 -9.48 -1.00 4.45
C VAL A 22 -8.20 -1.79 4.22
N PHE A 23 -7.39 -2.05 5.25
CA PHE A 23 -6.19 -2.87 5.12
C PHE A 23 -6.48 -4.32 4.74
N ALA A 24 -7.53 -4.93 5.29
CA ALA A 24 -7.93 -6.29 4.95
C ALA A 24 -8.42 -6.42 3.50
N ILE A 25 -9.23 -5.45 3.04
CA ILE A 25 -9.74 -5.40 1.67
C ILE A 25 -8.57 -5.15 0.70
N THR A 26 -7.77 -4.11 0.95
CA THR A 26 -6.63 -3.75 0.08
C THR A 26 -5.57 -4.84 0.02
N GLY A 27 -5.26 -5.50 1.15
CA GLY A 27 -4.30 -6.61 1.20
C GLY A 27 -4.76 -7.82 0.40
N SER A 28 -6.02 -8.23 0.58
CA SER A 28 -6.62 -9.34 -0.19
C SER A 28 -6.65 -9.02 -1.69
N THR A 29 -7.08 -7.80 -2.03
CA THR A 29 -7.21 -7.31 -3.40
C THR A 29 -5.85 -7.23 -4.09
N ALA A 30 -4.83 -6.68 -3.44
CA ALA A 30 -3.48 -6.60 -3.98
C ALA A 30 -2.88 -7.98 -4.24
N SER A 31 -3.09 -8.94 -3.32
CA SER A 31 -2.66 -10.33 -3.52
C SER A 31 -3.32 -10.96 -4.75
N TYR A 32 -4.63 -10.73 -4.93
CA TYR A 32 -5.36 -11.20 -6.10
C TYR A 32 -4.86 -10.57 -7.40
N LEU A 33 -4.70 -9.24 -7.44
CA LEU A 33 -4.18 -8.52 -8.62
C LEU A 33 -2.73 -8.86 -8.96
N SER A 34 -1.94 -9.34 -7.99
CA SER A 34 -0.53 -9.64 -8.24
C SER A 34 -0.30 -10.72 -9.30
N LYS A 35 -1.22 -11.68 -9.46
CA LYS A 35 -1.11 -12.73 -10.47
C LYS A 35 -1.23 -12.19 -11.90
N PRO A 36 -2.35 -11.55 -12.30
CA PRO A 36 -2.50 -11.03 -13.65
C PRO A 36 -1.50 -9.92 -13.98
N LEU A 37 -1.08 -9.12 -13.00
CA LEU A 37 -0.06 -8.08 -13.23
C LEU A 37 1.32 -8.66 -13.56
N VAL A 38 1.73 -9.69 -12.84
CA VAL A 38 3.03 -10.35 -13.05
C VAL A 38 3.05 -11.09 -14.38
N GLU A 39 1.93 -11.73 -14.73
CA GLU A 39 1.75 -12.40 -16.02
C GLU A 39 1.70 -11.41 -17.20
N TRP A 40 1.00 -10.27 -17.05
CA TRP A 40 0.97 -9.20 -18.05
C TRP A 40 2.35 -8.58 -18.30
N LEU A 41 3.21 -8.50 -17.28
CA LEU A 41 4.59 -8.07 -17.40
C LEU A 41 5.52 -9.14 -18.01
N GLY A 42 4.99 -10.30 -18.40
CA GLY A 42 5.76 -11.40 -18.98
C GLY A 42 6.66 -12.12 -17.97
N ILE A 43 6.44 -11.94 -16.67
CA ILE A 43 7.21 -12.57 -15.59
C ILE A 43 6.55 -13.91 -15.25
N THR A 44 6.82 -14.92 -16.08
CA THR A 44 6.40 -16.29 -15.81
C THR A 44 7.41 -17.02 -14.92
N LYS A 45 6.93 -18.00 -14.15
CA LYS A 45 7.80 -18.88 -13.35
C LYS A 45 8.76 -19.70 -14.23
N ASP A 46 8.44 -19.86 -15.50
CA ASP A 46 9.22 -20.61 -16.47
C ASP A 46 10.39 -19.80 -17.04
N ASN A 47 10.27 -18.46 -17.09
CA ASN A 47 11.29 -17.58 -17.65
C ASN A 47 12.26 -17.02 -16.60
N LEU A 48 11.91 -17.11 -15.32
CA LEU A 48 12.68 -16.52 -14.22
C LEU A 48 12.93 -17.54 -13.11
N THR A 49 14.15 -17.52 -12.56
CA THR A 49 14.46 -18.36 -11.40
C THR A 49 13.54 -18.01 -10.23
N PRO A 50 13.08 -19.00 -9.43
CA PRO A 50 12.18 -18.76 -8.29
C PRO A 50 12.71 -17.71 -7.30
N TRP A 51 14.04 -17.62 -7.18
CA TRP A 51 14.74 -16.64 -6.36
C TRP A 51 14.54 -15.19 -6.83
N LEU A 52 14.47 -14.94 -8.15
CA LEU A 52 14.28 -13.60 -8.71
C LEU A 52 12.79 -13.26 -8.88
N TYR A 53 11.96 -14.27 -9.15
CA TYR A 53 10.51 -14.13 -9.30
C TYR A 53 9.84 -13.50 -8.07
N TRP A 54 10.14 -14.00 -6.87
CA TRP A 54 9.50 -13.55 -5.63
C TRP A 54 9.78 -12.09 -5.27
N PRO A 55 11.05 -11.63 -5.26
CA PRO A 55 11.38 -10.22 -5.04
C PRO A 55 10.75 -9.30 -6.09
N LEU A 56 10.80 -9.64 -7.39
CA LEU A 56 10.17 -8.82 -8.43
C LEU A 56 8.66 -8.68 -8.20
N ARG A 57 8.00 -9.79 -7.88
CA ARG A 57 6.57 -9.79 -7.57
C ARG A 57 6.24 -8.88 -6.38
N ILE A 58 7.06 -8.87 -5.33
CA ILE A 58 6.91 -7.95 -4.20
C ILE A 58 7.14 -6.49 -4.62
N VAL A 59 8.14 -6.23 -5.47
CA VAL A 59 8.40 -4.87 -5.97
C VAL A 59 7.23 -4.35 -6.82
N ILE A 60 6.57 -5.21 -7.60
CA ILE A 60 5.44 -4.85 -8.46
C ILE A 60 4.14 -4.69 -7.65
N ILE A 61 3.87 -5.57 -6.68
CA ILE A 61 2.65 -5.49 -5.86
C ILE A 61 2.65 -4.25 -4.96
N LEU A 62 3.83 -3.76 -4.55
CA LEU A 62 3.99 -2.60 -3.67
C LEU A 62 3.38 -1.29 -4.23
N PRO A 63 3.68 -0.84 -5.46
CA PRO A 63 3.05 0.35 -6.04
C PRO A 63 1.55 0.17 -6.24
N VAL A 64 1.09 -1.02 -6.65
CA VAL A 64 -0.35 -1.32 -6.80
C VAL A 64 -1.06 -1.21 -5.45
N TYR A 65 -0.46 -1.77 -4.39
CA TYR A 65 -0.96 -1.67 -3.03
C TYR A 65 -1.05 -0.22 -2.55
N LYS A 66 -0.04 0.62 -2.84
CA LYS A 66 -0.07 2.06 -2.51
C LYS A 66 -1.26 2.77 -3.16
N VAL A 67 -1.51 2.51 -4.44
CA VAL A 67 -2.63 3.10 -5.18
C VAL A 67 -3.97 2.62 -4.61
N LEU A 68 -4.12 1.30 -4.41
CA LEU A 68 -5.32 0.71 -3.84
C LEU A 68 -5.64 1.24 -2.44
N LEU A 69 -4.63 1.44 -1.58
CA LEU A 69 -4.81 2.02 -0.25
C LEU A 69 -5.42 3.42 -0.30
N VAL A 70 -4.96 4.26 -1.24
CA VAL A 70 -5.50 5.61 -1.39
C VAL A 70 -6.92 5.55 -1.94
N ILE A 71 -7.19 4.73 -2.95
CA ILE A 71 -8.53 4.61 -3.55
C ILE A 71 -9.54 4.08 -2.54
N ILE A 72 -9.28 2.91 -1.95
CA ILE A 72 -10.19 2.28 -0.99
C ILE A 72 -10.28 3.14 0.27
N GLY A 73 -9.17 3.69 0.76
CA GLY A 73 -9.17 4.64 1.86
C GLY A 73 -10.03 5.89 1.60
N THR A 74 -10.10 6.36 0.35
CA THR A 74 -10.97 7.48 -0.05
C THR A 74 -12.43 7.09 -0.01
N ILE A 75 -12.78 5.89 -0.50
CA ILE A 75 -14.16 5.37 -0.48
C ILE A 75 -14.70 5.30 0.96
N PHE A 76 -13.84 4.94 1.92
CA PHE A 76 -14.20 4.88 3.34
C PHE A 76 -14.05 6.23 4.08
N GLY A 77 -13.82 7.34 3.37
CA GLY A 77 -13.72 8.68 3.96
C GLY A 77 -12.43 8.96 4.76
N GLN A 78 -11.41 8.13 4.60
CA GLN A 78 -10.12 8.20 5.32
C GLN A 78 -8.95 8.64 4.41
N PHE A 79 -9.23 9.39 3.33
CA PHE A 79 -8.21 9.82 2.35
C PHE A 79 -7.00 10.50 3.00
N THR A 80 -7.20 11.50 3.86
CA THR A 80 -6.10 12.25 4.50
C THR A 80 -5.17 11.33 5.28
N PHE A 81 -5.74 10.35 6.00
CA PHE A 81 -4.97 9.37 6.75
C PHE A 81 -4.12 8.49 5.83
N PHE A 82 -4.75 7.87 4.82
CA PHE A 82 -4.06 6.96 3.89
C PHE A 82 -3.07 7.68 2.97
N TRP A 83 -3.37 8.90 2.54
CA TRP A 83 -2.47 9.74 1.77
C TRP A 83 -1.21 10.10 2.57
N ASN A 84 -1.37 10.46 3.84
CA ASN A 84 -0.22 10.71 4.73
C ASN A 84 0.55 9.42 5.05
N PHE A 85 -0.15 8.30 5.19
CA PHE A 85 0.46 6.98 5.37
C PHE A 85 1.33 6.59 4.16
N VAL A 86 0.80 6.70 2.94
CA VAL A 86 1.52 6.39 1.70
C VAL A 86 2.70 7.34 1.50
N LYS A 87 2.54 8.65 1.73
CA LYS A 87 3.65 9.62 1.72
C LYS A 87 4.74 9.25 2.71
N LYS A 88 4.37 8.91 3.94
CA LYS A 88 5.32 8.48 4.97
C LYS A 88 6.06 7.22 4.52
N MET A 89 5.36 6.24 3.95
CA MET A 89 5.96 5.01 3.44
C MET A 89 6.92 5.29 2.27
N LEU A 90 6.51 6.11 1.29
CA LEU A 90 7.36 6.50 0.16
C LEU A 90 8.62 7.24 0.60
N ARG A 91 8.53 8.09 1.62
CA ARG A 91 9.70 8.76 2.20
C ARG A 91 10.70 7.78 2.80
N HIS A 92 10.24 6.71 3.45
CA HIS A 92 11.14 5.67 3.99
C HIS A 92 11.76 4.80 2.89
N MET A 93 11.11 4.67 1.73
CA MET A 93 11.65 3.96 0.57
C MET A 93 12.62 4.81 -0.27
N GLY A 94 13.07 5.97 0.23
CA GLY A 94 13.98 6.88 -0.48
C GLY A 94 13.29 7.75 -1.56
N LEU A 95 12.00 7.53 -1.83
CA LEU A 95 11.21 8.27 -2.82
C LEU A 95 10.61 9.57 -2.24
N GLY A 96 11.16 10.08 -1.15
CA GLY A 96 10.70 11.31 -0.49
C GLY A 96 10.86 12.57 -1.36
N PHE A 97 11.75 12.53 -2.35
CA PHE A 97 12.00 13.65 -3.26
C PHE A 97 10.78 14.00 -4.15
N LEU A 98 9.91 13.03 -4.44
CA LEU A 98 8.68 13.22 -5.24
C LEU A 98 7.66 14.14 -4.56
N PHE A 99 7.79 14.36 -3.25
CA PHE A 99 6.90 15.20 -2.45
C PHE A 99 7.57 16.47 -1.96
N LYS A 100 8.81 16.77 -2.42
CA LYS A 100 9.44 18.05 -2.15
C LYS A 100 8.67 19.10 -2.94
N LYS A 101 7.81 19.84 -2.24
CA LYS A 101 7.13 21.03 -2.75
C LYS A 101 8.23 21.91 -3.34
N LYS A 102 8.19 22.18 -4.64
CA LYS A 102 8.92 23.30 -5.22
C LYS A 102 8.44 24.53 -4.44
N GLU A 103 9.38 25.20 -3.75
CA GLU A 103 9.20 26.57 -3.30
C GLU A 103 8.80 27.46 -4.48
#